data_AF-A0A3N5ELM1-F1
#
_entry.id   AF-A0A3N5ELM1-F1
#
_cell.length_a   1.000
_cell.length_b   1.000
_cell.length_c   1.000
_cell.angle_alpha   90.00
_cell.angle_beta   90.00
_cell.angle_gamma   90.00
#
_symmetry.space_group_name_H-M   'P 1'
#
loop_
_entity.id
_entity.type
_entity.pdbx_description
1 polymer ?
#
loop_
_entity_poly.entity_id
_entity_poly.type
_entity_poly.pdbx_seq_one_letter_code
_entity_poly.pdbx_strand_id
1 'polypeptide(L)'
;MILHPAIVALVLVSLLLTAMSLSGALFGIRIIRRWDLTSGSEEQLALERQTYLISSILSYVLVFEIGSLLLFVYTADSLHTLFAGAMCAAGVLYVDPYGYPTFLLKILNVILAGLWLIVNHVDNLAHDYPLIRKKYAMLLVLAPLILAESVAQTLYFGQMKADVITSCCGSLFSAGGSGIPSDIAALPVGVAMAAFYLTLALTVVLGGIYLLKGKLGVLFSLSSGLFFLVACFSFISFISLYFYEMPTHHCPFCVLQREYSYVGYLLYAALLAGVVSGLGVGVLMPFRKIKSLAGRLPAVQRRLAWLCLISYLHFAGISIVRMLATDFTLGLW
;
A
#
# COMPACT_ATOMS: atom_id res chain seq x y z
N MET A 1 -9.29 25.10 9.18
CA MET A 1 -9.60 23.92 8.34
C MET A 1 -9.75 22.63 9.15
N ILE A 2 -9.07 22.46 10.30
CA ILE A 2 -9.16 21.26 11.16
C ILE A 2 -10.59 20.82 11.53
N LEU A 3 -11.54 21.77 11.66
CA LEU A 3 -12.94 21.46 11.99
C LEU A 3 -13.76 20.83 10.85
N HIS A 4 -13.17 20.63 9.66
CA HIS A 4 -13.83 19.89 8.60
C HIS A 4 -14.11 18.44 9.06
N PRO A 5 -15.34 17.91 8.96
CA PRO A 5 -15.71 16.63 9.56
C PRO A 5 -14.80 15.47 9.15
N ALA A 6 -14.40 15.41 7.88
CA ALA A 6 -13.50 14.36 7.38
C ALA A 6 -12.09 14.44 7.97
N ILE A 7 -11.58 15.66 8.23
CA ILE A 7 -10.27 15.87 8.86
C ILE A 7 -10.33 15.45 10.33
N VAL A 8 -11.38 15.85 11.05
CA VAL A 8 -11.59 15.43 12.45
C VAL A 8 -11.67 13.91 12.54
N ALA A 9 -12.43 13.27 11.64
CA ALA A 9 -12.53 11.81 11.58
C ALA A 9 -11.16 11.16 11.35
N LEU A 10 -10.37 11.63 10.38
CA LEU A 10 -9.03 11.11 10.11
C LEU A 10 -8.09 11.26 11.30
N VAL A 11 -8.07 12.41 11.97
CA VAL A 11 -7.21 12.64 13.14
C VAL A 11 -7.62 11.75 14.30
N LEU A 12 -8.92 11.62 14.57
CA LEU A 12 -9.43 10.74 15.63
C LEU A 12 -9.12 9.27 15.35
N VAL A 13 -9.32 8.82 14.11
CA VAL A 13 -8.98 7.46 13.68
C VAL A 13 -7.47 7.24 13.87
N SER A 14 -6.62 8.11 13.33
CA SER A 14 -5.16 7.99 13.46
C SER A 14 -4.69 7.96 14.92
N LEU A 15 -5.28 8.76 15.80
CA LEU A 15 -4.97 8.74 17.23
C LEU A 15 -5.34 7.39 17.88
N LEU A 16 -6.54 6.88 17.58
CA LEU A 16 -7.01 5.61 18.09
C LEU A 16 -6.16 4.44 17.57
N LEU A 17 -5.87 4.41 16.27
CA LEU A 17 -5.02 3.39 15.64
C LEU A 17 -3.61 3.41 16.24
N THR A 18 -3.05 4.60 16.47
CA THR A 18 -1.74 4.76 17.13
C THR A 18 -1.76 4.23 18.56
N ALA A 19 -2.74 4.64 19.37
CA ALA A 19 -2.85 4.21 20.77
C ALA A 19 -3.01 2.68 20.89
N MET A 20 -3.85 2.07 20.06
CA MET A 20 -4.07 0.63 20.04
C MET A 20 -2.86 -0.14 19.51
N SER A 21 -2.17 0.40 18.50
CA SER A 21 -0.95 -0.22 17.95
C SER A 21 0.21 -0.15 18.94
N LEU A 22 0.40 0.98 19.63
CA LEU A 22 1.44 1.14 20.65
C LEU A 22 1.19 0.25 21.87
N SER A 23 -0.06 0.19 22.36
CA SER A 23 -0.41 -0.73 23.46
C SER A 23 -0.19 -2.19 23.07
N GLY A 24 -0.59 -2.58 21.86
CA GLY A 24 -0.30 -3.91 21.31
C GLY A 24 1.20 -4.19 21.16
N ALA A 25 1.99 -3.19 20.76
CA ALA A 25 3.45 -3.27 20.65
C ALA A 25 4.12 -3.47 22.01
N LEU A 26 3.71 -2.72 23.04
CA LEU A 26 4.18 -2.88 24.42
C LEU A 26 3.89 -4.29 24.96
N PHE A 27 2.68 -4.81 24.72
CA PHE A 27 2.36 -6.19 25.02
C PHE A 27 3.24 -7.18 24.24
N GLY A 28 3.48 -6.88 22.95
CA GLY A 28 4.35 -7.67 22.08
C GLY A 28 5.78 -7.83 22.60
N ILE A 29 6.34 -6.82 23.30
CA ILE A 29 7.66 -6.94 23.97
C ILE A 29 7.65 -8.08 24.98
N ARG A 30 6.57 -8.21 25.76
CA ARG A 30 6.42 -9.26 26.77
C ARG A 30 6.33 -10.64 26.12
N ILE A 31 5.56 -10.76 25.04
CA ILE A 31 5.46 -12.00 24.25
C ILE A 31 6.81 -12.41 23.68
N ILE A 32 7.53 -11.50 23.04
CA ILE A 32 8.83 -11.83 22.41
C ILE A 32 9.84 -12.34 23.45
N ARG A 33 9.83 -11.78 24.66
CA ARG A 33 10.78 -12.12 25.72
C ARG A 33 10.41 -13.39 26.50
N ARG A 34 9.12 -13.61 26.78
CA ARG A 34 8.68 -14.59 27.78
C ARG A 34 7.83 -15.75 27.23
N TRP A 35 7.42 -15.69 25.96
CA TRP A 35 6.53 -16.71 25.39
C TRP A 35 7.19 -18.09 25.36
N ASP A 36 6.65 -19.06 26.09
CA ASP A 36 7.13 -20.44 26.12
C ASP A 36 5.95 -21.41 26.23
N LEU A 37 5.57 -22.02 25.11
CA LEU A 37 4.48 -23.00 25.01
C LEU A 37 4.73 -24.29 25.80
N THR A 38 5.97 -24.56 26.21
CA THR A 38 6.29 -25.74 27.01
C THR A 38 6.10 -25.51 28.51
N SER A 39 5.91 -24.25 28.92
CA SER A 39 5.76 -23.85 30.32
C SER A 39 4.29 -23.79 30.74
N GLY A 40 3.91 -24.54 31.76
CA GLY A 40 2.58 -24.47 32.39
C GLY A 40 2.42 -23.32 33.40
N SER A 41 3.30 -22.31 33.36
CA SER A 41 3.28 -21.21 34.33
C SER A 41 2.03 -20.33 34.20
N GLU A 42 1.60 -19.71 35.30
CA GLU A 42 0.48 -18.76 35.29
C GLU A 42 0.73 -17.58 34.33
N GLU A 43 1.98 -17.13 34.20
CA GLU A 43 2.35 -16.09 33.25
C GLU A 43 2.11 -16.54 31.80
N GLN A 44 2.51 -17.75 31.42
CA GLN A 44 2.25 -18.27 30.07
C GLN A 44 0.74 -18.39 29.79
N LEU A 45 -0.03 -18.94 30.74
CA LEU A 45 -1.49 -19.06 30.60
C LEU A 45 -2.20 -17.69 30.51
N ALA A 46 -1.65 -16.66 31.17
CA ALA A 46 -2.14 -15.29 31.03
C ALA A 46 -1.79 -14.71 29.64
N LEU A 47 -0.57 -14.95 29.15
CA LEU A 47 -0.14 -14.49 27.83
C LEU A 47 -0.98 -15.13 26.72
N GLU A 48 -1.27 -16.43 26.78
CA GLU A 48 -2.10 -17.13 25.79
C GLU A 48 -3.52 -16.54 25.71
N ARG A 49 -4.17 -16.33 26.86
CA ARG A 49 -5.51 -15.72 26.92
C ARG A 49 -5.54 -14.30 26.36
N GLN A 50 -4.57 -13.47 26.72
CA GLN A 50 -4.51 -12.08 26.28
C GLN A 50 -4.14 -11.94 24.80
N THR A 51 -3.29 -12.84 24.29
CA THR A 51 -2.82 -12.82 22.91
C THR A 51 -3.96 -12.90 21.90
N TYR A 52 -4.96 -13.75 22.13
CA TYR A 52 -6.09 -13.89 21.22
C TYR A 52 -6.89 -12.59 21.09
N LEU A 53 -7.20 -11.95 22.22
CA LEU A 53 -7.93 -10.69 22.27
C LEU A 53 -7.13 -9.57 21.57
N ILE A 54 -5.84 -9.45 21.92
CA ILE A 54 -4.97 -8.41 21.37
C ILE A 54 -4.77 -8.59 19.86
N SER A 55 -4.54 -9.82 19.39
CA SER A 55 -4.36 -10.10 17.97
C SER A 55 -5.63 -9.84 17.16
N SER A 56 -6.80 -10.06 17.76
CA SER A 56 -8.10 -9.75 17.15
C SER A 56 -8.32 -8.24 17.05
N ILE A 57 -8.09 -7.51 18.14
CA ILE A 57 -8.15 -6.04 18.18
C ILE A 57 -7.19 -5.44 17.14
N LEU A 58 -5.94 -5.89 17.10
CA LEU A 58 -4.96 -5.43 16.13
C LEU A 58 -5.37 -5.73 14.69
N SER A 59 -6.06 -6.85 14.44
CA SER A 59 -6.57 -7.14 13.09
C SER A 59 -7.58 -6.09 12.65
N TYR A 60 -8.50 -5.67 13.52
CA TYR A 60 -9.43 -4.58 13.22
C TYR A 60 -8.71 -3.25 13.05
N VAL A 61 -7.78 -2.90 13.95
CA VAL A 61 -6.95 -1.68 13.86
C VAL A 61 -6.27 -1.60 12.49
N LEU A 62 -5.63 -2.68 12.04
CA LEU A 62 -4.93 -2.69 10.76
C LEU A 62 -5.86 -2.69 9.55
N VAL A 63 -7.08 -3.23 9.66
CA VAL A 63 -8.12 -3.07 8.63
C VAL A 63 -8.60 -1.61 8.55
N PHE A 64 -8.79 -0.96 9.70
CA PHE A 64 -9.11 0.47 9.74
C PHE A 64 -7.96 1.33 9.21
N GLU A 65 -6.70 0.94 9.40
CA GLU A 65 -5.54 1.59 8.78
C GLU A 65 -5.62 1.55 7.25
N ILE A 66 -5.99 0.40 6.68
CA ILE A 66 -6.24 0.26 5.23
C ILE A 66 -7.37 1.20 4.77
N GLY A 67 -8.46 1.28 5.53
CA GLY A 67 -9.55 2.22 5.27
C GLY A 67 -9.14 3.69 5.41
N SER A 68 -8.19 3.99 6.30
CA SER A 68 -7.66 5.33 6.58
C SER A 68 -7.02 5.94 5.33
N LEU A 69 -6.30 5.14 4.53
CA LEU A 69 -5.71 5.58 3.27
C LEU A 69 -6.78 6.04 2.27
N LEU A 70 -7.86 5.28 2.11
CA LEU A 70 -8.94 5.64 1.19
C LEU A 70 -9.64 6.92 1.63
N LEU A 71 -9.93 7.04 2.94
CA LEU A 71 -10.53 8.25 3.50
C LEU A 71 -9.60 9.46 3.37
N PHE A 72 -8.30 9.27 3.54
CA PHE A 72 -7.30 10.32 3.38
C PHE A 72 -7.24 10.84 1.95
N VAL A 73 -7.15 9.94 0.97
CA VAL A 73 -7.13 10.31 -0.46
C VAL A 73 -8.45 11.00 -0.85
N TYR A 74 -9.59 10.45 -0.44
CA TYR A 74 -10.89 11.09 -0.67
C TYR A 74 -10.96 12.49 -0.05
N THR A 75 -10.48 12.65 1.18
CA THR A 75 -10.46 13.95 1.86
C THR A 75 -9.55 14.93 1.13
N ALA A 76 -8.34 14.52 0.78
CA ALA A 76 -7.41 15.35 0.01
C ALA A 76 -8.01 15.76 -1.34
N ASP A 77 -8.68 14.86 -2.05
CA ASP A 77 -9.36 15.20 -3.30
C ASP A 77 -10.52 16.18 -3.06
N SER A 78 -11.38 15.96 -2.05
CA SER A 78 -12.52 16.84 -1.76
C SER A 78 -12.13 18.28 -1.37
N LEU A 79 -10.92 18.48 -0.87
CA LEU A 79 -10.43 19.80 -0.44
C LEU A 79 -9.86 20.63 -1.60
N HIS A 80 -9.76 20.10 -2.83
CA HIS A 80 -9.13 20.80 -3.95
C HIS A 80 -9.78 22.16 -4.26
N THR A 81 -11.11 22.28 -4.09
CA THR A 81 -11.84 23.54 -4.34
C THR A 81 -11.49 24.65 -3.35
N LEU A 82 -10.82 24.34 -2.24
CA LEU A 82 -10.45 25.30 -1.20
C LEU A 82 -9.09 25.96 -1.44
N PHE A 83 -8.28 25.43 -2.38
CA PHE A 83 -6.94 25.92 -2.65
C PHE A 83 -6.83 26.36 -4.11
N ALA A 84 -6.37 27.59 -4.33
CA ALA A 84 -6.19 28.12 -5.67
C ALA A 84 -5.20 27.24 -6.47
N GLY A 85 -5.64 26.76 -7.64
CA GLY A 85 -4.86 25.94 -8.56
C GLY A 85 -4.68 24.46 -8.18
N ALA A 86 -5.30 24.00 -7.08
CA ALA A 86 -5.44 22.57 -6.82
C ALA A 86 -6.60 22.00 -7.66
N MET A 87 -6.28 21.16 -8.65
CA MET A 87 -7.30 20.53 -9.52
C MET A 87 -7.77 19.16 -8.99
N CYS A 88 -6.97 18.53 -8.13
CA CYS A 88 -7.24 17.23 -7.51
C CYS A 88 -6.40 17.08 -6.23
N ALA A 89 -6.45 15.90 -5.60
CA ALA A 89 -5.63 15.56 -4.43
C ALA A 89 -4.14 15.91 -4.58
N ALA A 90 -3.56 15.84 -5.79
CA ALA A 90 -2.14 16.16 -6.02
C ALA A 90 -1.76 17.58 -5.61
N GLY A 91 -2.63 18.56 -5.91
CA GLY A 91 -2.42 19.95 -5.55
C GLY A 91 -2.58 20.16 -4.05
N VAL A 92 -3.59 19.53 -3.45
CA VAL A 92 -3.86 19.61 -2.01
C VAL A 92 -2.72 19.01 -1.18
N LEU A 93 -2.16 17.88 -1.61
CA LEU A 93 -0.98 17.26 -0.98
C LEU A 93 0.29 18.10 -1.12
N TYR A 94 0.32 19.06 -2.05
CA TYR A 94 1.46 19.95 -2.29
C TYR A 94 1.39 21.26 -1.48
N VAL A 95 0.26 21.56 -0.82
CA VAL A 95 0.07 22.81 -0.07
C VAL A 95 1.15 23.02 0.99
N ASP A 96 1.65 21.95 1.59
CA ASP A 96 2.71 22.02 2.60
C ASP A 96 3.67 20.81 2.51
N PRO A 97 4.82 20.85 3.21
CA PRO A 97 5.83 19.80 3.13
C PRO A 97 5.43 18.42 3.66
N TYR A 98 4.35 18.29 4.42
CA TYR A 98 3.94 17.04 5.06
C TYR A 98 2.95 16.21 4.22
N GLY A 99 2.26 16.79 3.24
CA GLY A 99 1.21 16.10 2.48
C GLY A 99 1.69 14.84 1.76
N TYR A 100 2.67 14.96 0.85
CA TYR A 100 3.26 13.81 0.17
C TYR A 100 3.95 12.80 1.11
N PRO A 101 4.76 13.23 2.11
CA PRO A 101 5.28 12.30 3.12
C PRO A 101 4.20 11.51 3.87
N THR A 102 3.09 12.14 4.29
CA THR A 102 1.96 11.44 4.92
C THR A 102 1.35 10.42 3.97
N PHE A 103 1.15 10.78 2.70
CA PHE A 103 0.62 9.86 1.69
C PHE A 103 1.52 8.63 1.50
N LEU A 104 2.83 8.84 1.38
CA LEU A 104 3.80 7.74 1.23
C LEU A 104 3.88 6.86 2.48
N LEU A 105 3.84 7.45 3.68
CA LEU A 105 3.79 6.71 4.95
C LEU A 105 2.52 5.86 5.04
N LYS A 106 1.36 6.38 4.63
CA LYS A 106 0.11 5.62 4.57
C LYS A 106 0.22 4.43 3.64
N ILE A 107 0.75 4.60 2.42
CA ILE A 107 0.94 3.48 1.49
C ILE A 107 1.83 2.40 2.13
N LEU A 108 2.95 2.81 2.73
CA LEU A 108 3.86 1.88 3.40
C LEU A 108 3.18 1.14 4.55
N ASN A 109 2.47 1.86 5.43
CA ASN A 109 1.75 1.28 6.56
C ASN A 109 0.64 0.33 6.11
N VAL A 110 -0.10 0.65 5.06
CA VAL A 110 -1.11 -0.23 4.45
C VAL A 110 -0.48 -1.53 3.93
N ILE A 111 0.67 -1.46 3.26
CA ILE A 111 1.38 -2.66 2.80
C ILE A 111 1.82 -3.51 4.00
N LEU A 112 2.45 -2.91 4.99
CA LEU A 112 2.92 -3.61 6.20
C LEU A 112 1.77 -4.17 7.05
N ALA A 113 0.65 -3.45 7.14
CA ALA A 113 -0.58 -3.89 7.78
C ALA A 113 -1.14 -5.13 7.08
N GLY A 114 -1.23 -5.12 5.75
CA GLY A 114 -1.63 -6.27 4.96
C GLY A 114 -0.72 -7.49 5.17
N LEU A 115 0.60 -7.28 5.20
CA LEU A 115 1.57 -8.34 5.49
C LEU A 115 1.41 -8.90 6.92
N TRP A 116 1.19 -8.03 7.90
CA TRP A 116 0.94 -8.46 9.28
C TRP A 116 -0.35 -9.29 9.38
N LEU A 117 -1.43 -8.87 8.70
CA LEU A 117 -2.70 -9.61 8.65
C LEU A 117 -2.52 -11.00 8.03
N ILE A 118 -1.73 -11.12 6.96
CA ILE A 118 -1.39 -12.41 6.34
C ILE A 118 -0.63 -13.30 7.32
N VAL A 119 0.38 -12.76 8.00
CA VAL A 119 1.18 -13.50 8.99
C VAL A 119 0.30 -13.94 10.16
N ASN A 120 -0.57 -13.06 10.68
CA ASN A 120 -1.51 -13.36 11.74
C ASN A 120 -2.50 -14.47 11.33
N HIS A 121 -3.03 -14.41 10.10
CA HIS A 121 -3.90 -15.46 9.58
C HIS A 121 -3.20 -16.82 9.56
N VAL A 122 -1.95 -16.88 9.07
CA VAL A 122 -1.18 -18.14 9.00
C VAL A 122 -0.82 -18.66 10.39
N ASP A 123 -0.43 -17.79 11.31
CA ASP A 123 -0.12 -18.15 12.71
C ASP A 123 -1.31 -18.86 13.37
N ASN A 124 -2.53 -18.36 13.15
CA ASN A 124 -3.77 -18.95 13.67
C ASN A 124 -4.19 -20.27 13.00
N LEU A 125 -3.54 -20.70 11.91
CA LEU A 125 -3.81 -21.99 11.28
C LEU A 125 -3.09 -23.15 11.96
N ALA A 126 -2.07 -22.87 12.77
CA ALA A 126 -1.28 -23.86 13.48
C ALA A 126 -1.59 -23.83 14.98
N HIS A 127 -1.60 -25.01 15.61
CA HIS A 127 -1.90 -25.18 17.03
C HIS A 127 -0.77 -24.70 17.95
N ASP A 128 0.45 -24.62 17.44
CA ASP A 128 1.68 -24.27 18.17
C ASP A 128 2.11 -22.80 17.98
N TYR A 129 1.27 -21.95 17.40
CA TYR A 129 1.51 -20.51 17.16
C TYR A 129 2.96 -20.18 16.74
N PRO A 130 3.47 -20.81 15.68
CA PRO A 130 4.90 -20.82 15.40
C PRO A 130 5.45 -19.47 14.91
N LEU A 131 4.58 -18.54 14.50
CA LEU A 131 4.97 -17.21 14.05
C LEU A 131 4.71 -16.13 15.11
N ILE A 132 4.24 -16.48 16.32
CA ILE A 132 3.78 -15.49 17.30
C ILE A 132 4.83 -14.42 17.63
N ARG A 133 6.08 -14.83 17.88
CA ARG A 133 7.18 -13.90 18.15
C ARG A 133 7.51 -13.03 16.94
N LYS A 134 7.41 -13.58 15.72
CA LYS A 134 7.67 -12.85 14.46
C LYS A 134 6.57 -11.82 14.18
N LYS A 135 5.30 -12.19 14.41
CA LYS A 135 4.14 -11.31 14.31
C LYS A 135 4.27 -10.10 15.22
N TYR A 136 4.64 -10.30 16.49
CA TYR A 136 4.84 -9.18 17.41
C TYR A 136 6.13 -8.39 17.13
N ALA A 137 7.18 -9.01 16.59
CA ALA A 137 8.36 -8.29 16.13
C ALA A 137 8.04 -7.37 14.94
N MET A 138 7.19 -7.81 14.00
CA MET A 138 6.68 -6.94 12.93
C MET A 138 5.86 -5.79 13.49
N LEU A 139 5.04 -6.03 14.52
CA LEU A 139 4.26 -4.98 15.18
C LEU A 139 5.14 -3.92 15.85
N LEU A 140 6.29 -4.31 16.42
CA LEU A 140 7.26 -3.37 17.00
C LEU A 140 7.85 -2.40 15.96
N VAL A 141 7.93 -2.82 14.69
CA VAL A 141 8.36 -1.95 13.58
C VAL A 141 7.18 -1.13 13.05
N LEU A 142 5.99 -1.73 12.95
CA LEU A 142 4.81 -1.09 12.40
C LEU A 142 4.25 0.03 13.31
N ALA A 143 4.23 -0.17 14.63
CA ALA A 143 3.69 0.80 15.58
C ALA A 143 4.38 2.19 15.53
N PRO A 144 5.72 2.32 15.53
CA PRO A 144 6.35 3.64 15.37
C PRO A 144 6.12 4.25 13.99
N LEU A 145 5.91 3.46 12.93
CA LEU A 145 5.56 3.98 11.61
C LEU A 145 4.13 4.53 11.56
N ILE A 146 3.16 3.87 12.22
CA ILE A 146 1.79 4.37 12.38
C ILE A 146 1.79 5.67 13.21
N LEU A 147 2.62 5.75 14.26
CA LEU A 147 2.80 6.98 15.02
C LEU A 147 3.39 8.10 14.16
N ALA A 148 4.45 7.82 13.40
CA ALA A 148 5.08 8.80 12.51
C ALA A 148 4.10 9.31 11.45
N GLU A 149 3.30 8.41 10.86
CA GLU A 149 2.23 8.77 9.94
C GLU A 149 1.18 9.66 10.60
N SER A 150 0.71 9.31 11.80
CA SER A 150 -0.30 10.08 12.54
C SER A 150 0.19 11.48 12.92
N VAL A 151 1.46 11.60 13.31
CA VAL A 151 2.10 12.89 13.56
C VAL A 151 2.19 13.71 12.27
N ALA A 152 2.70 13.12 11.18
CA ALA A 152 2.81 13.81 9.89
C ALA A 152 1.43 14.27 9.38
N GLN A 153 0.41 13.41 9.47
CA GLN A 153 -0.97 13.74 9.09
C GLN A 153 -1.54 14.89 9.94
N THR A 154 -1.30 14.89 11.25
CA THR A 154 -1.76 15.96 12.13
C THR A 154 -1.06 17.28 11.82
N LEU A 155 0.25 17.24 11.53
CA LEU A 155 1.01 18.41 11.11
C LEU A 155 0.53 18.94 9.76
N TYR A 156 0.28 18.06 8.80
CA TYR A 156 -0.30 18.40 7.49
C TYR A 156 -1.63 19.15 7.65
N PHE A 157 -2.61 18.54 8.31
CA PHE A 157 -3.91 19.20 8.51
C PHE A 157 -3.85 20.45 9.40
N GLY A 158 -2.88 20.54 10.31
CA GLY A 158 -2.68 21.66 11.21
C GLY A 158 -1.98 22.87 10.57
N GLN A 159 -1.13 22.64 9.57
CA GLN A 159 -0.33 23.67 8.90
C GLN A 159 -0.90 24.13 7.56
N MET A 160 -1.94 23.46 7.05
CA MET A 160 -2.58 23.87 5.80
C MET A 160 -3.09 25.31 5.82
N LYS A 161 -2.63 26.08 4.83
CA LYS A 161 -2.91 27.50 4.63
C LYS A 161 -3.64 27.69 3.30
N ALA A 162 -4.88 28.22 3.37
CA ALA A 162 -5.74 28.34 2.19
C ALA A 162 -5.26 29.39 1.16
N ASP A 163 -4.38 30.31 1.56
CA ASP A 163 -3.79 31.35 0.73
C ASP A 163 -2.58 30.88 -0.12
N VAL A 164 -2.17 29.61 0.03
CA VAL A 164 -1.12 29.02 -0.80
C VAL A 164 -1.69 28.66 -2.17
N ILE A 165 -1.18 29.31 -3.22
CA ILE A 165 -1.48 28.95 -4.62
C ILE A 165 -0.66 27.72 -4.98
N THR A 166 -1.32 26.64 -5.39
CA THR A 166 -0.68 25.40 -5.85
C THR A 166 -0.84 25.27 -7.37
N SER A 167 0.16 24.74 -8.08
CA SER A 167 0.07 24.47 -9.52
C SER A 167 0.48 23.03 -9.81
N CYS A 168 -0.48 22.11 -9.85
CA CYS A 168 -0.17 20.70 -10.07
C CYS A 168 0.26 20.41 -11.52
N CYS A 169 -0.40 20.99 -12.52
CA CYS A 169 -0.13 20.71 -13.94
C CYS A 169 1.01 21.56 -14.54
N GLY A 170 1.32 22.73 -13.96
CA GLY A 170 2.34 23.64 -14.48
C GLY A 170 3.73 23.51 -13.84
N SER A 171 3.82 23.12 -12.56
CA SER A 171 5.11 23.05 -11.84
C SER A 171 5.47 21.68 -11.30
N LEU A 172 4.50 20.84 -10.91
CA LEU A 172 4.79 19.55 -10.27
C LEU A 172 5.20 18.46 -11.28
N PHE A 173 4.55 18.45 -12.44
CA PHE A 173 4.71 17.42 -13.47
C PHE A 173 5.27 17.96 -14.80
N SER A 174 5.79 19.19 -14.81
CA SER A 174 6.38 19.76 -16.02
C SER A 174 7.85 19.36 -16.16
N ALA A 175 8.33 19.18 -17.39
CA ALA A 175 9.72 18.81 -17.68
C ALA A 175 10.77 19.86 -17.24
N GLY A 176 10.32 21.08 -16.89
CA GLY A 176 11.16 22.13 -16.28
C GLY A 176 10.98 22.30 -14.77
N GLY A 177 10.14 21.48 -14.13
CA GLY A 177 9.92 21.50 -12.69
C GLY A 177 11.03 20.79 -11.91
N SER A 178 11.21 21.14 -10.64
CA SER A 178 12.17 20.49 -9.75
C SER A 178 11.49 19.43 -8.87
N GLY A 179 12.06 18.21 -8.83
CA GLY A 179 11.66 17.16 -7.90
C GLY A 179 11.39 15.79 -8.56
N ILE A 180 11.17 14.78 -7.71
CA ILE A 180 10.93 13.40 -8.14
C ILE A 180 9.76 13.27 -9.15
N PRO A 181 8.60 13.95 -8.95
CA PRO A 181 7.48 13.82 -9.88
C PRO A 181 7.77 14.37 -11.28
N SER A 182 8.54 15.45 -11.42
CA SER A 182 8.94 16.00 -12.72
C SER A 182 9.97 15.12 -13.42
N ASP A 183 10.92 14.55 -12.68
CA ASP A 183 11.90 13.60 -13.22
C ASP A 183 11.22 12.33 -13.78
N ILE A 184 10.20 11.82 -13.10
CA ILE A 184 9.41 10.66 -13.56
C ILE A 184 8.57 11.01 -14.79
N ALA A 185 7.98 12.21 -14.83
CA ALA A 185 7.20 12.69 -15.97
C ALA A 185 8.09 12.92 -17.21
N ALA A 186 9.35 13.34 -17.01
CA ALA A 186 10.32 13.55 -18.07
C ALA A 186 10.96 12.25 -18.60
N LEU A 187 10.68 11.09 -17.99
CA LEU A 187 11.24 9.81 -18.42
C LEU A 187 10.80 9.48 -19.86
N PRO A 188 11.70 9.05 -20.76
CA PRO A 188 11.30 8.64 -22.10
C PRO A 188 10.22 7.56 -22.06
N VAL A 189 9.09 7.83 -22.70
CA VAL A 189 7.89 6.97 -22.67
C VAL A 189 8.24 5.53 -23.09
N GLY A 190 9.07 5.35 -24.13
CA GLY A 190 9.50 4.02 -24.57
C GLY A 190 10.25 3.22 -23.50
N VAL A 191 11.06 3.89 -22.68
CA VAL A 191 11.78 3.26 -21.55
C VAL A 191 10.80 2.87 -20.45
N ALA A 192 9.85 3.75 -20.11
CA ALA A 192 8.80 3.46 -19.12
C ALA A 192 7.94 2.26 -19.56
N MET A 193 7.50 2.23 -20.82
CA MET A 193 6.71 1.13 -21.38
C MET A 193 7.49 -0.19 -21.38
N ALA A 194 8.76 -0.18 -21.80
CA ALA A 194 9.60 -1.36 -21.77
C ALA A 194 9.77 -1.88 -20.33
N ALA A 195 10.08 -1.00 -19.37
CA ALA A 195 10.20 -1.37 -17.96
C ALA A 195 8.89 -1.96 -17.42
N PHE A 196 7.75 -1.36 -17.74
CA PHE A 196 6.43 -1.85 -17.35
C PHE A 196 6.16 -3.27 -17.85
N TYR A 197 6.25 -3.49 -19.16
CA TYR A 197 5.92 -4.78 -19.75
C TYR A 197 6.93 -5.88 -19.38
N LEU A 198 8.23 -5.56 -19.31
CA LEU A 198 9.24 -6.53 -18.92
C LEU A 198 9.09 -6.97 -17.47
N THR A 199 8.81 -6.05 -16.55
CA THR A 199 8.62 -6.39 -15.13
C THR A 199 7.29 -7.09 -14.87
N LEU A 200 6.23 -6.74 -15.61
CA LEU A 200 4.98 -7.51 -15.62
C LEU A 200 5.21 -8.95 -16.09
N ALA A 201 5.85 -9.12 -17.25
CA ALA A 201 6.14 -10.43 -17.83
C ALA A 201 7.01 -11.27 -16.88
N LEU A 202 8.04 -10.67 -16.29
CA LEU A 202 8.88 -11.32 -15.28
C LEU A 202 8.05 -11.79 -14.08
N THR A 203 7.17 -10.94 -13.55
CA THR A 203 6.32 -11.28 -12.40
C THR A 203 5.35 -12.40 -12.72
N VAL A 204 4.74 -12.38 -13.92
CA VAL A 204 3.83 -13.43 -14.39
C VAL A 204 4.56 -14.76 -14.59
N VAL A 205 5.73 -14.75 -15.21
CA VAL A 205 6.54 -15.96 -15.44
C VAL A 205 6.99 -16.56 -14.11
N LEU A 206 7.54 -15.76 -13.20
CA LEU A 206 7.97 -16.22 -11.88
C LEU A 206 6.79 -16.72 -11.04
N GLY A 207 5.65 -16.05 -11.11
CA GLY A 207 4.41 -16.48 -10.47
C GLY A 207 3.89 -17.80 -11.01
N GLY A 208 3.89 -17.98 -12.34
CA GLY A 208 3.54 -19.24 -12.99
C GLY A 208 4.47 -20.39 -12.60
N ILE A 209 5.79 -20.17 -12.59
CA ILE A 209 6.77 -21.15 -12.12
C ILE A 209 6.52 -21.50 -10.65
N TYR A 210 6.23 -20.52 -9.81
CA TYR A 210 5.92 -20.74 -8.40
C TYR A 210 4.65 -21.56 -8.20
N LEU A 211 3.57 -21.25 -8.92
CA LEU A 211 2.30 -21.97 -8.83
C LEU A 211 2.43 -23.43 -9.28
N LEU A 212 3.14 -23.67 -10.39
CA LEU A 212 3.33 -25.00 -10.97
C LEU A 212 4.33 -25.86 -10.18
N LYS A 213 5.51 -25.30 -9.86
CA LYS A 213 6.64 -26.06 -9.30
C LYS A 213 6.88 -25.82 -7.82
N GLY A 214 6.24 -24.82 -7.20
CA GLY A 214 6.47 -24.44 -5.80
C GLY A 214 7.86 -23.86 -5.52
N LYS A 215 8.63 -23.51 -6.57
CA LYS A 215 10.00 -22.98 -6.52
C LYS A 215 10.02 -21.48 -6.84
N LEU A 216 11.11 -20.79 -6.52
CA LEU A 216 11.32 -19.35 -6.79
C LEU A 216 10.33 -18.38 -6.10
N GLY A 217 9.65 -18.80 -5.03
CA GLY A 217 8.67 -17.94 -4.34
C GLY A 217 9.24 -16.62 -3.81
N VAL A 218 10.51 -16.60 -3.38
CA VAL A 218 11.20 -15.35 -2.99
C VAL A 218 11.44 -14.45 -4.20
N LEU A 219 11.88 -15.03 -5.33
CA LEU A 219 12.12 -14.29 -6.57
C LEU A 219 10.82 -13.69 -7.12
N PHE A 220 9.73 -14.48 -7.12
CA PHE A 220 8.39 -14.01 -7.45
C PHE A 220 7.98 -12.84 -6.55
N SER A 221 8.16 -12.98 -5.24
CA SER A 221 7.84 -11.94 -4.28
C SER A 221 8.61 -10.65 -4.51
N LEU A 222 9.94 -10.74 -4.74
CA LEU A 222 10.76 -9.59 -5.10
C LEU A 222 10.31 -8.94 -6.41
N SER A 223 10.02 -9.74 -7.44
CA SER A 223 9.52 -9.23 -8.73
C SER A 223 8.17 -8.54 -8.57
N SER A 224 7.30 -9.03 -7.70
CA SER A 224 6.00 -8.42 -7.43
C SER A 224 6.13 -7.05 -6.75
N GLY A 225 7.09 -6.89 -5.83
CA GLY A 225 7.42 -5.61 -5.22
C GLY A 225 8.03 -4.63 -6.22
N LEU A 226 8.93 -5.12 -7.09
CA LEU A 226 9.50 -4.32 -8.17
C LEU A 226 8.43 -3.85 -9.16
N PHE A 227 7.54 -4.75 -9.59
CA PHE A 227 6.45 -4.39 -10.49
C PHE A 227 5.52 -3.33 -9.90
N PHE A 228 5.21 -3.39 -8.60
CA PHE A 228 4.44 -2.33 -7.94
C PHE A 228 5.08 -0.95 -8.09
N LEU A 229 6.38 -0.84 -7.80
CA LEU A 229 7.12 0.43 -7.94
C LEU A 229 7.15 0.91 -9.40
N VAL A 230 7.46 0.00 -10.33
CA VAL A 230 7.50 0.30 -11.76
C VAL A 230 6.12 0.68 -12.29
N ALA A 231 5.04 0.06 -11.80
CA ALA A 231 3.68 0.41 -12.16
C ALA A 231 3.28 1.80 -11.65
N CYS A 232 3.65 2.18 -10.43
CA CYS A 232 3.45 3.54 -9.92
C CYS A 232 4.17 4.58 -10.78
N PHE A 233 5.42 4.34 -11.15
CA PHE A 233 6.16 5.24 -12.05
C PHE A 233 5.55 5.28 -13.45
N SER A 234 5.21 4.12 -14.01
CA SER A 234 4.55 4.02 -15.31
C SER A 234 3.21 4.75 -15.33
N PHE A 235 2.50 4.76 -14.19
CA PHE A 235 1.25 5.49 -14.06
C PHE A 235 1.43 6.99 -14.32
N ILE A 236 2.46 7.56 -13.71
CA ILE A 236 2.84 8.97 -13.89
C ILE A 236 3.42 9.19 -15.28
N SER A 237 4.36 8.35 -15.74
CA SER A 237 5.09 8.58 -16.98
C SER A 237 4.22 8.49 -18.23
N PHE A 238 3.31 7.50 -18.35
CA PHE A 238 2.55 7.33 -19.60
C PHE A 238 1.11 6.83 -19.44
N ILE A 239 0.78 6.01 -18.44
CA ILE A 239 -0.57 5.41 -18.37
C ILE A 239 -1.62 6.52 -18.19
N SER A 240 -1.38 7.48 -17.29
CA SER A 240 -2.26 8.63 -17.07
C SER A 240 -2.56 9.43 -18.35
N LEU A 241 -1.58 9.58 -19.23
CA LEU A 241 -1.73 10.28 -20.51
C LEU A 241 -2.82 9.67 -21.39
N TYR A 242 -2.93 8.33 -21.41
CA TYR A 242 -3.99 7.62 -22.15
C TYR A 242 -5.36 7.72 -21.49
N PHE A 243 -5.42 7.86 -20.16
CA PHE A 243 -6.69 8.10 -19.48
C PHE A 243 -7.23 9.49 -19.82
N TYR A 244 -6.35 10.47 -19.85
CA TYR A 244 -6.71 11.88 -20.04
C TYR A 244 -6.66 12.36 -21.49
N GLU A 245 -6.09 11.57 -22.39
CA GLU A 245 -5.90 11.89 -23.81
C GLU A 245 -5.12 13.21 -24.03
N MET A 246 -4.20 13.49 -23.10
CA MET A 246 -3.40 14.71 -23.08
C MET A 246 -1.94 14.39 -22.78
N PRO A 247 -0.98 14.74 -23.67
CA PRO A 247 0.41 14.31 -23.56
C PRO A 247 1.18 14.96 -22.40
N THR A 248 0.65 16.04 -21.84
CA THR A 248 1.28 16.80 -20.76
C THR A 248 0.65 16.55 -19.39
N HIS A 249 -0.41 15.73 -19.31
CA HIS A 249 -1.18 15.54 -18.07
C HIS A 249 -0.73 14.27 -17.32
N HIS A 250 0.39 14.33 -16.59
CA HIS A 250 0.97 13.16 -15.89
C HIS A 250 0.40 12.88 -14.49
N CYS A 251 -0.64 13.60 -14.06
CA CYS A 251 -1.13 13.54 -12.69
C CYS A 251 -1.69 12.14 -12.37
N PRO A 252 -1.24 11.44 -11.31
CA PRO A 252 -1.77 10.12 -10.97
C PRO A 252 -3.10 10.19 -10.22
N PHE A 253 -3.55 11.37 -9.80
CA PHE A 253 -4.73 11.53 -8.94
C PHE A 253 -6.01 11.93 -9.69
N CYS A 254 -5.94 12.63 -10.84
CA CYS A 254 -7.15 13.06 -11.55
C CYS A 254 -8.04 11.90 -12.01
N VAL A 255 -7.45 10.73 -12.31
CA VAL A 255 -8.15 9.48 -12.65
C VAL A 255 -9.09 8.96 -11.55
N LEU A 256 -8.95 9.47 -10.32
CA LEU A 256 -9.87 9.18 -9.21
C LEU A 256 -11.19 9.95 -9.32
N GLN A 257 -11.24 11.01 -10.12
CA GLN A 257 -12.40 11.88 -10.19
C GLN A 257 -13.56 11.26 -11.00
N ARG A 258 -14.73 11.88 -10.87
CA ARG A 258 -15.98 11.39 -11.46
C ARG A 258 -15.93 11.35 -12.99
N GLU A 259 -15.21 12.29 -13.58
CA GLU A 259 -15.01 12.47 -15.02
C GLU A 259 -14.39 11.22 -15.65
N TYR A 260 -13.60 10.48 -14.87
CA TYR A 260 -12.98 9.21 -15.28
C TYR A 260 -13.69 8.00 -14.65
N SER A 261 -14.97 8.16 -14.28
CA SER A 261 -15.82 7.11 -13.70
C SER A 261 -15.24 6.44 -12.45
N TYR A 262 -14.40 7.16 -11.69
CA TYR A 262 -13.73 6.65 -10.49
C TYR A 262 -12.84 5.41 -10.74
N VAL A 263 -12.40 5.16 -11.98
CA VAL A 263 -11.61 3.97 -12.37
C VAL A 263 -10.28 3.90 -11.62
N GLY A 264 -9.72 5.04 -11.22
CA GLY A 264 -8.50 5.10 -10.43
C GLY A 264 -8.55 4.28 -9.14
N TYR A 265 -9.69 4.25 -8.44
CA TYR A 265 -9.83 3.48 -7.20
C TYR A 265 -9.64 1.98 -7.43
N LEU A 266 -10.17 1.45 -8.54
CA LEU A 266 -10.00 0.06 -8.93
C LEU A 266 -8.54 -0.24 -9.29
N LEU A 267 -7.88 0.65 -10.03
CA LEU A 267 -6.47 0.50 -10.41
C LEU A 267 -5.56 0.47 -9.18
N TYR A 268 -5.72 1.41 -8.24
CA TYR A 268 -4.92 1.44 -7.01
C TYR A 268 -5.24 0.28 -6.07
N ALA A 269 -6.51 -0.13 -5.96
CA ALA A 269 -6.89 -1.31 -5.19
C ALA A 269 -6.23 -2.58 -5.77
N ALA A 270 -6.21 -2.73 -7.08
CA ALA A 270 -5.53 -3.83 -7.76
C ALA A 270 -4.01 -3.80 -7.53
N LEU A 271 -3.37 -2.63 -7.59
CA LEU A 271 -1.94 -2.50 -7.27
C LEU A 271 -1.63 -2.87 -5.81
N LEU A 272 -2.41 -2.35 -4.85
CA LEU A 272 -2.21 -2.62 -3.42
C LEU A 272 -2.48 -4.09 -3.08
N ALA A 273 -3.56 -4.68 -3.60
CA ALA A 273 -3.85 -6.10 -3.43
C ALA A 273 -2.73 -6.96 -4.04
N GLY A 274 -2.23 -6.57 -5.21
CA GLY A 274 -1.15 -7.25 -5.91
C GLY A 274 0.16 -7.26 -5.12
N VAL A 275 0.58 -6.12 -4.58
CA VAL A 275 1.85 -6.01 -3.83
C VAL A 275 1.76 -6.70 -2.48
N VAL A 276 0.66 -6.53 -1.74
CA VAL A 276 0.48 -7.18 -0.43
C VAL A 276 0.47 -8.70 -0.57
N SER A 277 -0.24 -9.23 -1.56
CA SER A 277 -0.31 -10.68 -1.77
C SER A 277 0.99 -11.26 -2.31
N GLY A 278 1.67 -10.58 -3.24
CA GLY A 278 2.97 -10.99 -3.77
C GLY A 278 4.10 -10.95 -2.74
N LEU A 279 4.18 -9.87 -1.94
CA LEU A 279 5.09 -9.79 -0.80
C LEU A 279 4.75 -10.82 0.29
N GLY A 280 3.45 -11.07 0.51
CA GLY A 280 2.96 -12.09 1.44
C GLY A 280 3.47 -13.49 1.14
N VAL A 281 3.58 -13.87 -0.15
CA VAL A 281 4.20 -15.15 -0.54
C VAL A 281 5.64 -15.23 -0.02
N GLY A 282 6.44 -14.18 -0.22
CA GLY A 282 7.84 -14.13 0.18
C GLY A 282 8.03 -14.13 1.69
N VAL A 283 7.25 -13.34 2.43
CA VAL A 283 7.27 -13.31 3.90
C VAL A 283 7.01 -14.69 4.49
N LEU A 284 6.15 -15.49 3.85
CA LEU A 284 5.80 -16.83 4.29
C LEU A 284 6.78 -17.94 3.85
N MET A 285 7.70 -17.67 2.92
CA MET A 285 8.62 -18.69 2.39
C MET A 285 9.49 -19.39 3.44
N PRO A 286 10.08 -18.69 4.45
CA PRO A 286 10.91 -19.34 5.46
C PRO A 286 10.18 -20.37 6.32
N PHE A 287 8.85 -20.25 6.45
CA PHE A 287 8.04 -21.02 7.41
C PHE A 287 7.44 -22.31 6.82
N ARG A 288 7.70 -22.61 5.55
CA ARG A 288 7.15 -23.80 4.85
C ARG A 288 7.54 -25.15 5.44
N LYS A 289 8.66 -25.20 6.17
CA LYS A 289 9.19 -26.44 6.77
C LYS A 289 8.67 -26.70 8.18
N ILE A 290 7.91 -25.78 8.77
CA ILE A 290 7.34 -25.95 10.10
C ILE A 290 6.25 -27.03 10.02
N LYS A 291 6.39 -28.10 10.81
CA LYS A 291 5.55 -29.31 10.72
C LYS A 291 4.06 -29.00 10.84
N SER A 292 3.66 -28.15 11.79
CA SER A 292 2.27 -27.74 12.03
C SER A 292 1.65 -26.95 10.86
N LEU A 293 2.47 -26.29 10.04
CA LEU A 293 2.05 -25.47 8.91
C LEU A 293 2.23 -26.14 7.56
N ALA A 294 3.06 -27.18 7.46
CA ALA A 294 3.46 -27.81 6.18
C ALA A 294 2.26 -28.26 5.33
N GLY A 295 1.16 -28.69 5.97
CA GLY A 295 -0.07 -29.11 5.28
C GLY A 295 -0.96 -27.98 4.78
N ARG A 296 -0.92 -26.78 5.39
CA ARG A 296 -1.86 -25.67 5.09
C ARG A 296 -1.19 -24.49 4.39
N LEU A 297 0.05 -24.19 4.74
CA LEU A 297 0.78 -23.01 4.25
C LEU A 297 0.95 -22.98 2.71
N PRO A 298 1.26 -24.08 2.01
CA PRO A 298 1.36 -24.06 0.56
C PRO A 298 0.06 -23.64 -0.15
N ALA A 299 -1.10 -24.01 0.40
CA ALA A 299 -2.39 -23.60 -0.16
C ALA A 299 -2.64 -22.09 0.01
N VAL A 300 -2.32 -21.54 1.18
CA VAL A 300 -2.39 -20.10 1.44
C VAL A 300 -1.47 -19.33 0.49
N GLN A 301 -0.20 -19.75 0.36
CA GLN A 301 0.74 -19.08 -0.54
C GLN A 301 0.32 -19.16 -2.02
N ARG A 302 -0.28 -20.28 -2.45
CA ARG A 302 -0.85 -20.39 -3.82
C ARG A 302 -2.02 -19.43 -4.04
N ARG A 303 -2.91 -19.27 -3.05
CA ARG A 303 -4.02 -18.30 -3.12
C ARG A 303 -3.49 -16.87 -3.20
N LEU A 304 -2.47 -16.54 -2.39
CA LEU A 304 -1.81 -15.23 -2.45
C LEU A 304 -1.13 -14.99 -3.81
N ALA A 305 -0.43 -15.99 -4.36
CA ALA A 305 0.18 -15.87 -5.68
C ALA A 305 -0.87 -15.65 -6.78
N TRP A 306 -2.00 -16.39 -6.76
CA TRP A 306 -3.11 -16.15 -7.68
C TRP A 306 -3.72 -14.76 -7.52
N LEU A 307 -3.98 -14.32 -6.29
CA LEU A 307 -4.50 -12.98 -6.03
C LEU A 307 -3.56 -11.89 -6.58
N CYS A 308 -2.24 -12.06 -6.40
CA CYS A 308 -1.23 -11.14 -6.93
C CYS A 308 -1.30 -11.06 -8.47
N LEU A 309 -1.26 -12.22 -9.14
CA LEU A 309 -1.29 -12.29 -10.60
C LEU A 309 -2.59 -11.73 -11.16
N ILE A 310 -3.75 -12.11 -10.60
CA ILE A 310 -5.05 -11.59 -11.04
C ILE A 310 -5.10 -10.08 -10.87
N SER A 311 -4.67 -9.55 -9.73
CA SER A 311 -4.73 -8.11 -9.46
C SER A 311 -3.83 -7.32 -10.41
N TYR A 312 -2.58 -7.75 -10.63
CA TYR A 312 -1.68 -7.07 -11.56
C TYR A 312 -2.09 -7.21 -13.02
N LEU A 313 -2.62 -8.38 -13.43
CA LEU A 313 -3.19 -8.54 -14.76
C LEU A 313 -4.46 -7.69 -14.94
N HIS A 314 -5.25 -7.50 -13.90
CA HIS A 314 -6.41 -6.61 -13.95
C HIS A 314 -6.00 -5.14 -14.11
N PHE A 315 -5.02 -4.69 -13.32
CA PHE A 315 -4.44 -3.35 -13.46
C PHE A 315 -3.87 -3.12 -14.87
N ALA A 316 -3.05 -4.05 -15.36
CA ALA A 316 -2.46 -3.98 -16.69
C ALA A 316 -3.54 -4.05 -17.77
N GLY A 317 -4.52 -4.94 -17.63
CA GLY A 317 -5.61 -5.12 -18.58
C GLY A 317 -6.46 -3.86 -18.74
N ILE A 318 -6.89 -3.22 -17.65
CA ILE A 318 -7.63 -1.95 -17.71
C ILE A 318 -6.78 -0.87 -18.39
N SER A 319 -5.50 -0.77 -18.04
CA SER A 319 -4.58 0.21 -18.62
C SER A 319 -4.39 0.00 -20.12
N ILE A 320 -4.16 -1.24 -20.56
CA ILE A 320 -3.97 -1.61 -21.96
C ILE A 320 -5.25 -1.42 -22.75
N VAL A 321 -6.42 -1.82 -22.22
CA VAL A 321 -7.71 -1.59 -22.87
C VAL A 321 -7.93 -0.10 -23.10
N ARG A 322 -7.61 0.75 -22.13
CA ARG A 322 -7.72 2.21 -22.32
C ARG A 322 -6.76 2.72 -23.39
N MET A 323 -5.52 2.23 -23.43
CA MET A 323 -4.53 2.57 -24.46
C MET A 323 -4.97 2.18 -25.87
N LEU A 324 -5.63 1.02 -26.02
CA LEU A 324 -6.10 0.52 -27.31
C LEU A 324 -7.42 1.16 -27.77
N ALA A 325 -8.24 1.62 -26.82
CA ALA A 325 -9.56 2.17 -27.11
C ALA A 325 -9.56 3.67 -27.47
N THR A 326 -8.45 4.37 -27.24
CA THR A 326 -8.31 5.79 -27.56
C THR A 326 -7.58 6.00 -28.89
N ASP A 327 -7.97 7.04 -29.63
CA ASP A 327 -7.25 7.48 -30.83
C ASP A 327 -5.96 8.25 -30.47
N PHE A 328 -5.77 8.58 -29.19
CA PHE A 328 -4.58 9.27 -28.70
C PHE A 328 -3.33 8.39 -28.81
N THR A 329 -2.31 8.88 -29.51
CA THR A 329 -1.02 8.20 -29.65
C THR A 329 0.12 9.09 -29.15
N LEU A 330 1.10 8.48 -28.48
CA LEU A 330 2.31 9.18 -28.02
C LEU A 330 3.42 9.23 -29.09
N GLY A 331 3.10 8.96 -30.36
CA GLY A 331 4.04 9.06 -31.48
C GLY A 331 5.24 8.11 -31.39
N LEU A 332 5.09 6.95 -30.75
CA LEU A 332 6.14 5.92 -30.64
C LEU A 332 6.17 4.96 -31.84
N TRP A 333 5.34 5.22 -32.85
CA TRP A 333 5.21 4.45 -34.10
C TRP A 333 4.92 5.41 -35.25
#